data_AF-A0AAV0YFG8-F1
#
_entry.id   AF-A0AAV0YFG8-F1
#
_cell.length_a   1.000
_cell.length_b   1.000
_cell.length_c   1.000
_cell.angle_alpha   90.00
_cell.angle_beta   90.00
_cell.angle_gamma   90.00
#
_symmetry.space_group_name_H-M   'P 1'
#
loop_
_entity.id
_entity.type
_entity.pdbx_description
1 polymer ?
#
loop_
_entity_poly.entity_id
_entity_poly.type
_entity_poly.pdbx_seq_one_letter_code
_entity_poly.pdbx_strand_id
1 'polypeptide(L)'
;MVNHISFLLVFFLCVTSSNAAKIVPVNMICERVKNPSFCSNLLYSKSGADLITLAQYTIDVVRANMTNTVNLINTLIASSHSLNALSHYKLCLKVFVNDGGALFVLENVQRVLKEGNYQLMNVGANDIMTDINNCINDPTFQDTSSLSKSAGDVLQADQVIQTLSTFLLSDN
;
A
#
# COMPACT_ATOMS: atom_id res chain seq x y z
N MET A 1 19.06 -58.72 35.59
CA MET A 1 19.16 -57.37 34.98
C MET A 1 18.10 -57.26 33.92
N VAL A 2 16.98 -56.58 34.21
CA VAL A 2 16.00 -56.19 33.19
C VAL A 2 15.89 -54.68 33.31
N ASN A 3 16.41 -53.98 32.30
CA ASN A 3 16.44 -52.53 32.27
C ASN A 3 15.09 -52.04 31.75
N HIS A 4 14.29 -51.40 32.60
CA HIS A 4 13.05 -50.76 32.21
C HIS A 4 13.37 -49.46 31.45
N ILE A 5 13.30 -49.52 30.12
CA ILE A 5 13.38 -48.33 29.27
C ILE A 5 12.08 -47.55 29.46
N SER A 6 12.17 -46.43 30.16
CA SER A 6 11.08 -45.47 30.37
C SER A 6 10.78 -44.75 29.06
N PHE A 7 9.66 -45.07 28.43
CA PHE A 7 9.17 -44.40 27.23
C PHE A 7 8.49 -43.09 27.63
N LEU A 8 9.26 -42.01 27.72
CA LEU A 8 8.71 -40.65 27.88
C LEU A 8 8.19 -40.19 26.50
N LEU A 9 6.90 -40.43 26.24
CA LEU A 9 6.15 -39.79 25.16
C LEU A 9 5.96 -38.31 25.49
N VAL A 10 6.91 -37.48 25.09
CA VAL A 10 6.74 -36.02 25.07
C VAL A 10 5.82 -35.68 23.90
N PHE A 11 4.51 -35.58 24.17
CA PHE A 11 3.55 -35.00 23.23
C PHE A 11 3.83 -33.50 23.13
N PHE A 12 4.60 -33.09 22.12
CA PHE A 12 4.64 -31.69 21.69
C PHE A 12 3.25 -31.37 21.11
N LEU A 13 2.42 -30.70 21.90
CA LEU A 13 1.20 -30.06 21.40
C LEU A 13 1.64 -28.91 20.50
N CYS A 14 1.80 -29.17 19.20
CA CYS A 14 1.76 -28.13 18.19
C CYS A 14 0.34 -27.55 18.20
N VAL A 15 0.11 -26.57 19.08
CA VAL A 15 -1.03 -25.67 18.95
C VAL A 15 -0.76 -24.84 17.70
N THR A 16 -1.18 -25.35 16.55
CA THR A 16 -1.31 -24.51 15.37
C THR A 16 -2.43 -23.54 15.71
N SER A 17 -2.08 -22.30 16.05
CA SER A 17 -3.07 -21.24 16.13
C SER A 17 -3.61 -21.07 14.71
N SER A 18 -4.78 -21.62 14.44
CA SER A 18 -5.50 -21.33 13.22
C SER A 18 -5.84 -19.84 13.25
N ASN A 19 -5.03 -19.00 12.62
CA ASN A 19 -5.41 -17.63 12.33
C ASN A 19 -6.60 -17.72 11.38
N ALA A 20 -7.80 -17.64 11.96
CA ALA A 20 -9.02 -17.61 11.17
C ALA A 20 -8.93 -16.39 10.24
N ALA A 21 -9.21 -16.60 8.96
CA ALA A 21 -9.19 -15.53 7.98
C ALA A 21 -10.18 -14.43 8.40
N LYS A 22 -9.67 -13.21 8.63
CA LYS A 22 -10.51 -12.08 9.05
C LYS A 22 -11.21 -11.49 7.84
N ILE A 23 -12.54 -11.62 7.81
CA ILE A 23 -13.38 -11.07 6.77
C ILE A 23 -14.14 -9.87 7.36
N VAL A 24 -13.97 -8.71 6.73
CA VAL A 24 -14.69 -7.49 7.09
C VAL A 24 -15.48 -7.03 5.87
N PRO A 25 -16.79 -6.75 6.02
CA PRO A 25 -17.61 -6.15 4.98
C PRO A 25 -16.95 -4.90 4.37
N VAL A 26 -16.91 -4.84 3.03
CA VAL A 26 -16.28 -3.75 2.27
C VAL A 26 -16.84 -2.38 2.65
N ASN A 27 -18.14 -2.27 2.95
CA ASN A 27 -18.74 -1.00 3.36
C ASN A 27 -18.11 -0.47 4.66
N MET A 28 -17.87 -1.33 5.66
CA MET A 28 -17.23 -0.91 6.91
C MET A 28 -15.79 -0.45 6.71
N ILE A 29 -15.09 -1.03 5.72
CA ILE A 29 -13.75 -0.59 5.33
C ILE A 29 -13.85 0.79 4.66
N CYS A 30 -14.72 0.92 3.65
CA CYS A 30 -14.79 2.10 2.81
C CYS A 30 -15.43 3.32 3.48
N GLU A 31 -16.22 3.14 4.55
CA GLU A 31 -16.71 4.25 5.39
C GLU A 31 -15.58 4.99 6.12
N ARG A 32 -14.37 4.40 6.22
CA ARG A 32 -13.21 5.01 6.90
C ARG A 32 -12.23 5.73 5.98
N VAL A 33 -12.43 5.70 4.67
CA VAL A 33 -11.59 6.43 3.71
C VAL A 33 -12.21 7.78 3.32
N LYS A 34 -11.41 8.70 2.77
CA LYS A 34 -11.92 10.02 2.32
C LYS A 34 -12.86 9.91 1.13
N ASN A 35 -12.64 8.93 0.24
CA ASN A 35 -13.50 8.67 -0.90
C ASN A 35 -14.10 7.25 -0.84
N PRO A 36 -15.24 7.07 -0.14
CA PRO A 36 -15.88 5.76 -0.01
C PRO A 36 -16.29 5.12 -1.34
N SER A 37 -16.67 5.93 -2.34
CA SER A 37 -17.07 5.44 -3.66
C SER A 37 -15.88 4.84 -4.41
N PHE A 38 -14.72 5.51 -4.39
CA PHE A 38 -13.49 4.96 -4.95
C PHE A 38 -13.12 3.63 -4.30
N CYS A 39 -13.09 3.58 -2.97
CA CYS A 39 -12.79 2.35 -2.23
C CYS A 39 -13.77 1.22 -2.56
N SER A 40 -15.07 1.52 -2.62
CA SER A 40 -16.09 0.52 -2.92
C SER A 40 -15.89 -0.06 -4.32
N ASN A 41 -15.66 0.80 -5.32
CA ASN A 41 -15.38 0.38 -6.69
C ASN A 41 -14.10 -0.46 -6.80
N LEU A 42 -13.05 -0.06 -6.08
CA LEU A 42 -11.78 -0.77 -6.04
C LEU A 42 -11.94 -2.19 -5.49
N LEU A 43 -12.61 -2.33 -4.34
CA LEU A 43 -12.71 -3.59 -3.60
C LEU A 43 -13.90 -4.46 -4.03
N TYR A 44 -14.82 -3.94 -4.86
CA TYR A 44 -16.04 -4.64 -5.28
C TYR A 44 -15.77 -6.04 -5.84
N SER A 45 -14.76 -6.17 -6.71
CA SER A 45 -14.39 -7.45 -7.34
C SER A 45 -13.82 -8.48 -6.37
N LYS A 46 -13.51 -8.08 -5.14
CA LYS A 46 -12.94 -8.90 -4.06
C LYS A 46 -13.84 -8.92 -2.83
N SER A 47 -15.12 -8.56 -2.96
CA SER A 47 -16.07 -8.62 -1.84
C SER A 47 -16.10 -10.03 -1.21
N GLY A 48 -15.95 -10.10 0.12
CA GLY A 48 -15.94 -11.36 0.86
C GLY A 48 -14.56 -12.02 1.02
N ALA A 49 -13.51 -11.44 0.42
CA ALA A 49 -12.14 -11.86 0.70
C ALA A 49 -11.70 -11.44 2.11
N ASP A 50 -10.69 -12.14 2.65
CA ASP A 50 -10.06 -11.76 3.91
C ASP A 50 -9.20 -10.50 3.75
N LEU A 51 -8.91 -9.84 4.88
CA LEU A 51 -8.17 -8.57 4.90
C LEU A 51 -6.76 -8.65 4.28
N ILE A 52 -6.06 -9.79 4.39
CA ILE A 52 -4.72 -9.94 3.79
C ILE A 52 -4.83 -10.01 2.28
N THR A 53 -5.81 -10.77 1.77
CA THR A 53 -6.11 -10.83 0.34
C THR A 53 -6.51 -9.45 -0.20
N LEU A 54 -7.35 -8.69 0.53
CA LEU A 54 -7.71 -7.32 0.15
C LEU A 54 -6.51 -6.37 0.16
N ALA A 55 -5.64 -6.46 1.16
CA ALA A 55 -4.42 -5.65 1.27
C ALA A 55 -3.45 -5.92 0.12
N GLN A 56 -3.18 -7.20 -0.17
CA GLN A 56 -2.29 -7.59 -1.26
C GLN A 56 -2.85 -7.12 -2.62
N TYR A 57 -4.15 -7.32 -2.87
CA TYR A 57 -4.80 -6.81 -4.08
C TYR A 57 -4.67 -5.29 -4.21
N THR A 58 -4.89 -4.55 -3.13
CA THR A 58 -4.80 -3.09 -3.13
C THR A 58 -3.35 -2.62 -3.39
N ILE A 59 -2.35 -3.29 -2.80
CA ILE A 59 -0.93 -3.02 -3.07
C ILE A 59 -0.60 -3.20 -4.56
N ASP A 60 -1.13 -4.24 -5.19
CA ASP A 60 -0.89 -4.49 -6.61
C ASP A 60 -1.52 -3.41 -7.49
N VAL A 61 -2.70 -2.90 -7.11
CA VAL A 61 -3.32 -1.74 -7.78
C VAL A 61 -2.49 -0.47 -7.58
N VAL A 62 -2.03 -0.19 -6.36
CA VAL A 62 -1.15 0.96 -6.08
C VAL A 62 0.12 0.89 -6.92
N ARG A 63 0.74 -0.30 -7.03
CA ARG A 63 1.92 -0.51 -7.88
C ARG A 63 1.63 -0.16 -9.34
N ALA A 64 0.55 -0.68 -9.90
CA ALA A 64 0.16 -0.40 -11.27
C ALA A 64 -0.09 1.11 -11.50
N ASN A 65 -0.79 1.77 -10.57
CA ASN A 65 -1.05 3.20 -10.64
C ASN A 65 0.23 4.04 -10.53
N MET A 66 1.17 3.64 -9.67
CA MET A 66 2.49 4.29 -9.57
C MET A 66 3.29 4.13 -10.86
N THR A 67 3.34 2.92 -11.44
CA THR A 67 4.02 2.68 -12.72
C THR A 67 3.42 3.55 -13.85
N ASN A 68 2.09 3.63 -13.92
CA ASN A 68 1.41 4.50 -14.89
C ASN A 68 1.74 5.98 -14.67
N THR A 69 1.79 6.42 -13.40
CA THR A 69 2.16 7.79 -13.03
C THR A 69 3.61 8.10 -13.41
N VAL A 70 4.54 7.18 -13.19
CA VAL A 70 5.95 7.31 -13.64
C VAL A 70 6.03 7.46 -15.16
N ASN A 71 5.28 6.66 -15.92
CA ASN A 71 5.24 6.78 -17.38
C ASN A 71 4.70 8.14 -17.84
N LEU A 72 3.67 8.65 -17.16
CA LEU A 72 3.16 9.99 -17.39
C LEU A 72 4.23 11.06 -17.09
N ILE A 73 4.90 10.98 -15.94
CA ILE A 73 5.97 11.92 -15.56
C ILE A 73 7.08 11.93 -16.62
N ASN A 74 7.51 10.76 -17.09
CA ASN A 74 8.51 10.66 -18.16
C ASN A 74 8.04 11.32 -19.46
N THR A 75 6.77 11.16 -19.81
CA THR A 75 6.16 11.84 -20.97
C THR A 75 6.19 13.35 -20.80
N LEU A 76 5.79 13.85 -19.63
CA LEU A 76 5.77 15.28 -19.30
C LEU A 76 7.18 15.89 -19.34
N ILE A 77 8.19 15.18 -18.82
CA ILE A 77 9.61 15.57 -18.92
C ILE A 77 10.01 15.70 -20.39
N ALA A 78 9.68 14.72 -21.23
CA ALA A 78 10.07 14.72 -22.64
C ALA A 78 9.41 15.85 -23.45
N SER A 79 8.17 16.22 -23.11
CA SER A 79 7.43 17.30 -23.78
C SER A 79 7.63 18.69 -23.13
N SER A 80 8.44 18.81 -22.08
CA SER A 80 8.59 20.06 -21.35
C SER A 80 9.46 21.06 -22.10
N HIS A 81 8.89 22.23 -22.39
CA HIS A 81 9.61 23.38 -22.96
C HIS A 81 10.00 24.43 -21.91
N SER A 82 9.44 24.35 -20.71
CA SER A 82 9.72 25.24 -19.58
C SER A 82 10.74 24.61 -18.63
N LEU A 83 11.75 25.37 -18.22
CA LEU A 83 12.73 24.91 -17.22
C LEU A 83 12.09 24.63 -15.86
N ASN A 84 11.06 25.40 -15.47
CA ASN A 84 10.34 25.18 -14.22
C ASN A 84 9.54 23.87 -14.27
N ALA A 85 8.82 23.63 -15.38
CA ALA A 85 8.08 22.39 -15.57
C ALA A 85 9.01 21.17 -15.59
N LEU A 86 10.11 21.24 -16.33
CA LEU A 86 11.12 20.19 -16.38
C LEU A 86 11.71 19.89 -14.99
N SER A 87 11.98 20.92 -14.19
CA SER A 87 12.53 20.76 -12.85
C SER A 87 11.52 20.12 -11.90
N HIS A 88 10.26 20.58 -11.93
CA HIS A 88 9.17 20.02 -11.15
C HIS A 88 8.94 18.54 -11.48
N TYR A 89 8.80 18.18 -12.76
CA TYR A 89 8.56 16.79 -13.15
C TYR A 89 9.75 15.87 -12.84
N LYS A 90 10.99 16.36 -12.91
CA LYS A 90 12.17 15.60 -12.45
C LYS A 90 12.18 15.39 -10.94
N LEU A 91 11.74 16.37 -10.15
CA LEU A 91 11.58 16.21 -8.71
C LEU A 91 10.53 15.14 -8.40
N CYS A 92 9.36 15.24 -9.05
CA CYS A 92 8.32 14.22 -8.95
C CYS A 92 8.81 12.84 -9.35
N LEU A 93 9.58 12.70 -10.44
CA LEU A 93 10.13 11.40 -10.83
C LEU A 93 10.97 10.79 -9.70
N LYS A 94 11.85 11.58 -9.09
CA LYS A 94 12.68 11.14 -7.96
C LYS A 94 11.85 10.66 -6.77
N VAL A 95 10.77 11.36 -6.44
CA VAL A 95 9.82 10.97 -5.37
C VAL A 95 9.28 9.57 -5.61
N PHE A 96 8.97 9.20 -6.86
CA PHE A 96 8.44 7.86 -7.16
C PHE A 96 9.51 6.77 -7.25
N VAL A 97 10.67 7.05 -7.85
CA VAL A 97 11.59 5.99 -8.33
C VAL A 97 12.96 5.94 -7.66
N ASN A 98 13.36 6.96 -6.89
CA ASN A 98 14.66 6.91 -6.22
C ASN A 98 14.70 5.79 -5.17
N ASP A 99 15.91 5.42 -4.75
CA ASP A 99 16.12 4.63 -3.54
C ASP A 99 15.45 5.34 -2.36
N GLY A 100 14.57 4.61 -1.66
CA GLY A 100 13.75 5.19 -0.59
C GLY A 100 12.49 5.94 -1.05
N GLY A 101 12.24 6.07 -2.36
CA GLY A 101 11.04 6.67 -2.91
C GLY A 101 9.81 5.76 -2.85
N ALA A 102 8.67 6.25 -3.33
CA ALA A 102 7.36 5.64 -3.12
C ALA A 102 7.26 4.17 -3.59
N LEU A 103 7.88 3.81 -4.73
CA LEU A 103 7.88 2.41 -5.20
C LEU A 103 8.68 1.49 -4.27
N PHE A 104 9.84 1.94 -3.79
CA PHE A 104 10.66 1.20 -2.82
C PHE A 104 9.92 1.03 -1.49
N VAL A 105 9.23 2.07 -1.02
CA VAL A 105 8.40 2.00 0.19
C VAL A 105 7.25 1.01 -0.01
N LEU A 106 6.60 0.99 -1.18
CA LEU A 106 5.51 0.05 -1.47
C LEU A 106 5.97 -1.41 -1.46
N GLU A 107 7.18 -1.70 -1.96
CA GLU A 107 7.79 -3.03 -1.85
C GLU A 107 7.99 -3.44 -0.39
N ASN A 108 8.41 -2.50 0.46
CA ASN A 108 8.49 -2.73 1.90
C ASN A 108 7.12 -2.94 2.54
N VAL A 109 6.09 -2.17 2.16
CA VAL A 109 4.70 -2.37 2.59
C VAL A 109 4.23 -3.80 2.27
N GLN A 110 4.53 -4.30 1.06
CA GLN A 110 4.19 -5.67 0.70
C GLN A 110 4.96 -6.71 1.53
N ARG A 111 6.25 -6.48 1.77
CA ARG A 111 7.08 -7.37 2.58
C ARG A 111 6.54 -7.46 4.01
N VAL A 112 6.27 -6.33 4.66
CA VAL A 112 5.80 -6.30 6.05
C VAL A 112 4.36 -6.82 6.20
N LEU A 113 3.53 -6.72 5.16
CA LEU A 113 2.23 -7.42 5.11
C LEU A 113 2.41 -8.94 5.26
N LYS A 114 3.37 -9.54 4.52
CA LYS A 114 3.67 -10.98 4.58
C LYS A 114 4.25 -11.41 5.93
N GLU A 115 4.95 -10.50 6.60
CA GLU A 115 5.50 -10.69 7.94
C GLU A 115 4.45 -10.49 9.05
N GLY A 116 3.23 -10.05 8.70
CA GLY A 116 2.19 -9.72 9.68
C GLY A 116 2.45 -8.43 10.46
N ASN A 117 3.41 -7.60 10.03
CA ASN A 117 3.73 -6.34 10.69
C ASN A 117 2.90 -5.19 10.10
N TYR A 118 1.64 -5.16 10.53
CA TYR A 118 0.64 -4.20 10.06
C TYR A 118 0.90 -2.76 10.56
N GLN A 119 1.69 -2.60 11.62
CA GLN A 119 2.11 -1.27 12.07
C GLN A 119 3.07 -0.65 11.07
N LEU A 120 4.09 -1.40 10.61
CA LEU A 120 5.00 -0.92 9.57
C LEU A 120 4.29 -0.77 8.21
N MET A 121 3.29 -1.61 7.94
CA MET A 121 2.43 -1.44 6.76
C MET A 121 1.71 -0.08 6.78
N ASN A 122 1.16 0.31 7.93
CA ASN A 122 0.49 1.60 8.12
C ASN A 122 1.45 2.79 7.92
N VAL A 123 2.64 2.70 8.52
CA VAL A 123 3.69 3.72 8.41
C VAL A 123 4.12 3.89 6.95
N GLY A 124 4.42 2.79 6.24
CA GLY A 124 4.84 2.85 4.84
C GLY A 124 3.78 3.45 3.91
N ALA A 125 2.49 3.15 4.12
CA ALA A 125 1.41 3.83 3.39
C ALA A 125 1.41 5.34 3.66
N ASN A 126 1.54 5.76 4.93
CA ASN A 126 1.62 7.18 5.27
C ASN A 126 2.82 7.90 4.63
N ASP A 127 3.98 7.23 4.55
CA ASP A 127 5.18 7.76 3.91
C ASP A 127 4.94 7.97 2.40
N ILE A 128 4.35 6.99 1.71
CA ILE A 128 3.92 7.11 0.30
C ILE A 128 3.00 8.32 0.11
N MET A 129 1.99 8.47 0.97
CA MET A 129 1.07 9.60 0.89
C MET A 129 1.81 10.94 1.03
N THR A 130 2.74 11.03 1.97
CA THR A 130 3.50 12.26 2.23
C THR A 130 4.39 12.61 1.04
N ASP A 131 5.13 11.64 0.53
CA ASP A 131 6.03 11.78 -0.61
C ASP A 131 5.28 12.26 -1.86
N ILE A 132 4.19 11.58 -2.23
CA ILE A 132 3.41 11.95 -3.41
C ILE A 132 2.77 13.33 -3.25
N ASN A 133 2.28 13.68 -2.06
CA ASN A 133 1.74 15.01 -1.80
C ASN A 133 2.80 16.12 -1.95
N ASN A 134 4.06 15.86 -1.57
CA ASN A 134 5.16 16.80 -1.76
C ASN A 134 5.46 17.03 -3.26
N CYS A 135 5.26 16.01 -4.10
CA CYS A 135 5.35 16.16 -5.55
C CYS A 135 4.20 17.03 -6.10
N ILE A 136 2.93 16.71 -5.80
CA ILE A 136 1.80 17.33 -6.50
C ILE A 136 1.30 18.66 -5.91
N ASN A 137 1.72 19.01 -4.70
CA ASN A 137 1.33 20.26 -4.03
C ASN A 137 2.49 21.27 -3.95
N ASP A 138 3.39 21.24 -4.93
CA ASP A 138 4.50 22.20 -5.04
C ASP A 138 3.96 23.63 -5.20
N PRO A 139 4.14 24.53 -4.20
CA PRO A 139 3.60 25.89 -4.28
C PRO A 139 4.34 26.76 -5.31
N THR A 140 5.49 26.31 -5.80
CA THR A 140 6.33 27.06 -6.75
C THR A 140 5.98 26.76 -8.20
N PHE A 141 5.15 25.74 -8.44
CA PHE A 141 4.77 25.31 -9.78
C PHE A 141 3.29 24.93 -9.84
N GLN A 142 2.50 25.73 -10.56
CA GLN A 142 1.11 25.39 -10.84
C GLN A 142 1.05 24.38 -11.99
N ASP A 143 0.98 23.09 -11.65
CA ASP A 143 0.81 22.04 -12.66
C ASP A 143 -0.62 22.05 -13.23
N THR A 144 -0.71 22.07 -14.55
CA THR A 144 -1.97 22.00 -15.32
C THR A 144 -2.11 20.69 -16.09
N SER A 145 -1.14 19.79 -15.93
CA SER A 145 -1.13 18.46 -16.54
C SER A 145 -2.09 17.49 -15.83
N SER A 146 -2.13 16.24 -16.29
CA SER A 146 -2.86 15.16 -15.63
C SER A 146 -2.12 14.53 -14.44
N LEU A 147 -0.95 15.03 -14.03
CA LEU A 147 -0.15 14.45 -12.96
C LEU A 147 -0.90 14.41 -11.62
N SER A 148 -1.50 15.53 -11.20
CA SER A 148 -2.25 15.59 -9.94
C SER A 148 -3.41 14.58 -9.91
N LYS A 149 -4.05 14.33 -11.06
CA LYS A 149 -5.08 13.30 -11.17
C LYS A 149 -4.49 11.89 -11.03
N SER A 150 -3.44 11.59 -11.78
CA SER A 150 -2.79 10.26 -11.76
C SER A 150 -2.24 9.92 -10.37
N ALA A 151 -1.57 10.88 -9.73
CA ALA A 151 -1.09 10.77 -8.36
C ALA A 151 -2.24 10.69 -7.34
N GLY A 152 -3.34 11.42 -7.56
CA GLY A 152 -4.54 11.33 -6.74
C GLY A 152 -5.16 9.94 -6.71
N ASP A 153 -5.12 9.21 -7.83
CA ASP A 153 -5.57 7.81 -7.88
C ASP A 153 -4.64 6.87 -7.08
N VAL A 154 -3.33 7.15 -7.05
CA VAL A 154 -2.37 6.45 -6.17
C VAL A 154 -2.71 6.72 -4.70
N LEU A 155 -2.89 7.99 -4.32
CA LEU A 155 -3.19 8.41 -2.94
C LEU A 155 -4.49 7.80 -2.40
N GLN A 156 -5.53 7.72 -3.25
CA GLN A 156 -6.80 7.11 -2.85
C GLN A 156 -6.68 5.61 -2.60
N ALA A 157 -5.94 4.89 -3.46
CA ALA A 157 -5.71 3.46 -3.29
C ALA A 157 -4.77 3.17 -2.10
N ASP A 158 -3.75 4.00 -1.88
CA ASP A 158 -2.86 3.86 -0.74
C ASP A 158 -3.57 4.14 0.61
N GLN A 159 -4.51 5.09 0.64
CA GLN A 159 -5.37 5.28 1.82
C GLN A 159 -6.19 4.03 2.17
N VAL A 160 -6.57 3.22 1.17
CA VAL A 160 -7.22 1.92 1.42
C VAL A 160 -6.24 0.94 2.08
N ILE A 161 -4.96 0.91 1.67
CA ILE A 161 -3.90 0.13 2.34
C ILE A 161 -3.78 0.54 3.81
N GLN A 162 -3.68 1.85 4.07
CA GLN A 162 -3.59 2.39 5.42
C GLN A 162 -4.80 1.96 6.26
N THR A 163 -6.02 2.04 5.71
CA THR A 163 -7.25 1.63 6.41
C THR A 163 -7.26 0.13 6.71
N LEU A 164 -6.89 -0.71 5.74
CA LEU A 164 -6.81 -2.16 5.91
C LEU A 164 -5.80 -2.54 7.01
N SER A 165 -4.65 -1.86 7.08
CA SER A 165 -3.68 -2.08 8.16
C SER A 165 -4.25 -1.80 9.54
N THR A 166 -5.12 -0.79 9.70
CA THR A 166 -5.80 -0.49 10.97
C THR A 166 -6.77 -1.61 11.38
N PHE A 167 -7.52 -2.16 10.42
CA PHE A 167 -8.39 -3.31 10.70
C PHE A 167 -7.58 -4.57 11.06
N LEU A 168 -6.41 -4.76 10.45
CA LEU A 168 -5.50 -5.86 10.76
C LEU A 168 -4.83 -5.71 12.14
N LEU A 169 -4.53 -4.47 12.58
CA LEU A 169 -3.96 -4.18 13.90
C LEU A 169 -4.94 -4.37 15.06
N SER A 170 -6.25 -4.19 14.81
CA SER A 170 -7.27 -4.19 15.87
C SER A 170 -7.48 -5.54 16.57
N ASP A 171 -6.75 -6.59 16.17
CA ASP A 171 -6.84 -7.96 16.70
C ASP A 171 -5.51 -8.51 17.27
N ASN A 172 -4.46 -7.68 17.39
CA ASN A 172 -3.24 -8.05 18.14
C ASN A 172 -3.32 -7.61 19.61
#